data_AF-A0A497E7S8-F1
#
_entry.id   AF-A0A497E7S8-F1
#
_cell.length_a   1.000
_cell.length_b   1.000
_cell.length_c   1.000
_cell.angle_alpha   90.00
_cell.angle_beta   90.00
_cell.angle_gamma   90.00
#
_symmetry.space_group_name_H-M   'P 1'
#
loop_
_entity.id
_entity.type
_entity.pdbx_description
1 polymer ?
#
loop_
_entity_poly.entity_id
_entity_poly.type
_entity_poly.pdbx_seq_one_letter_code
_entity_poly.pdbx_strand_id
1 'polypeptide(L)'
;MSRIDTTTVFPSARASDRVPFGTGASMGRHLGGNGDLGTVYHPGCYRILGAWLALVSDRLEASAEELLKGGAAIAPQLGTFLKQQGFETVWPKLKENAPNPAGLEAQFHRWFDGFKSLKLIHHLRDHGFPPMVIEEAVARLFPSVGTGVDSSVDLDRLSCLLDLLRVTCRGWD
;
A
#
# COMPACT_ATOMS: atom_id res chain seq x y z
N MET A 1 -22.35 24.45 -22.18
CA MET A 1 -21.46 23.26 -22.21
C MET A 1 -22.33 22.03 -22.01
N SER A 2 -22.57 21.23 -23.05
CA SER A 2 -23.33 19.98 -22.94
C SER A 2 -22.42 18.87 -22.40
N ARG A 3 -22.88 18.18 -21.36
CA ARG A 3 -22.21 17.03 -20.75
C ARG A 3 -22.38 15.80 -21.65
N ILE A 4 -21.33 15.04 -21.89
CA ILE A 4 -21.38 13.77 -22.64
C ILE A 4 -21.61 12.65 -21.60
N ASP A 5 -22.79 12.03 -21.60
CA ASP A 5 -23.21 11.01 -20.63
C ASP A 5 -23.55 9.65 -21.27
N THR A 6 -23.48 9.55 -22.60
CA THR A 6 -23.80 8.33 -23.37
C THR A 6 -22.59 7.57 -23.90
N THR A 7 -21.37 8.08 -23.72
CA THR A 7 -20.14 7.43 -24.20
C THR A 7 -19.40 6.76 -23.06
N THR A 8 -19.33 5.43 -23.07
CA THR A 8 -18.43 4.65 -22.19
C THR A 8 -17.08 4.47 -22.89
N VAL A 9 -16.02 4.99 -22.27
CA VAL A 9 -14.64 4.81 -22.75
C VAL A 9 -14.06 3.54 -22.12
N PHE A 10 -13.58 2.63 -22.97
CA PHE A 10 -12.83 1.45 -22.54
C PHE A 10 -11.32 1.73 -22.70
N PRO A 11 -10.61 2.15 -21.64
CA PRO A 11 -9.18 2.34 -21.73
C PRO A 11 -8.49 1.00 -22.00
N SER A 12 -7.87 0.84 -23.17
CA SER A 12 -7.06 -0.33 -23.47
C SER A 12 -5.70 -0.23 -22.80
N ALA A 13 -5.23 -1.34 -22.24
CA ALA A 13 -3.87 -1.45 -21.75
C ALA A 13 -2.92 -1.37 -22.95
N ARG A 14 -2.11 -0.32 -23.04
CA ARG A 14 -1.09 -0.15 -24.07
C ARG A 14 0.28 0.02 -23.42
N ALA A 15 1.30 -0.63 -24.00
CA ALA A 15 2.68 -0.34 -23.63
C ALA A 15 2.96 1.15 -23.85
N SER A 16 3.69 1.78 -22.93
CA SER A 16 4.12 3.17 -23.09
C SER A 16 5.39 3.45 -22.31
N ASP A 17 6.37 4.00 -23.02
CA ASP A 17 7.68 4.36 -22.45
C ASP A 17 7.78 5.85 -22.07
N ARG A 18 6.66 6.58 -22.16
CA ARG A 18 6.62 8.03 -21.84
C ARG A 18 6.88 8.34 -20.37
N VAL A 19 6.71 7.34 -19.50
CA VAL A 19 6.98 7.43 -18.07
C VAL A 19 7.65 6.12 -17.63
N PRO A 20 8.61 6.16 -16.70
CA PRO A 20 9.30 4.96 -16.24
C PRO A 20 8.45 4.07 -15.30
N PHE A 21 7.24 4.52 -14.96
CA PHE A 21 6.31 3.85 -14.04
C PHE A 21 4.86 3.94 -14.54
N GLY A 22 3.97 3.16 -13.91
CA GLY A 22 2.55 3.10 -14.27
C GLY A 22 2.22 1.98 -15.25
N THR A 23 0.93 1.85 -15.58
CA THR A 23 0.38 0.71 -16.34
C THR A 23 1.06 0.55 -17.70
N GLY A 24 1.37 1.64 -18.41
CA GLY A 24 2.05 1.57 -19.71
C GLY A 24 3.46 1.00 -19.63
N ALA A 25 4.25 1.42 -18.65
CA ALA A 25 5.59 0.88 -18.41
C ALA A 25 5.55 -0.58 -17.95
N SER A 26 4.54 -0.94 -17.13
CA SER A 26 4.35 -2.33 -16.68
C SER A 26 3.95 -3.25 -17.84
N MET A 27 3.05 -2.81 -18.71
CA MET A 27 2.69 -3.53 -19.93
C MET A 27 3.89 -3.66 -20.88
N GLY A 28 4.71 -2.61 -21.02
CA GLY A 28 5.95 -2.67 -21.80
C GLY A 28 6.93 -3.73 -21.28
N ARG A 29 7.18 -3.76 -19.96
CA ARG A 29 8.02 -4.80 -19.33
C ARG A 29 7.45 -6.20 -19.55
N HIS A 30 6.13 -6.36 -19.39
CA HIS A 30 5.45 -7.64 -19.58
C HIS A 30 5.56 -8.15 -21.02
N LEU A 31 5.19 -7.32 -22.00
CA LEU A 31 5.25 -7.67 -23.42
C LEU A 31 6.69 -7.89 -23.91
N GLY A 32 7.66 -7.25 -23.28
CA GLY A 32 9.10 -7.42 -23.57
C GLY A 32 9.75 -8.66 -22.96
N GLY A 33 8.99 -9.55 -22.29
CA GLY A 33 9.52 -10.77 -21.67
C GLY A 33 10.29 -10.56 -20.36
N ASN A 34 10.41 -9.32 -19.89
CA ASN A 34 11.07 -8.94 -18.63
C ASN A 34 10.09 -8.73 -17.46
N GLY A 35 8.79 -8.91 -17.69
CA GLY A 35 7.78 -8.78 -16.67
C GLY A 35 7.56 -10.10 -15.94
N ASP A 36 8.20 -10.26 -14.80
CA ASP A 36 7.85 -11.30 -13.83
C ASP A 36 6.46 -10.96 -13.25
N LEU A 37 5.40 -11.36 -13.96
CA LEU A 37 4.02 -11.25 -13.47
C LEU A 37 3.71 -12.28 -12.38
N GLY A 38 4.63 -13.22 -12.12
CA GLY A 38 4.46 -14.24 -11.10
C GLY A 38 4.61 -13.66 -9.70
N THR A 39 5.40 -12.60 -9.51
CA THR A 39 5.72 -12.07 -8.19
C THR A 39 5.04 -10.73 -7.86
N VAL A 40 4.58 -10.62 -6.62
CA VAL A 40 3.93 -9.44 -6.05
C VAL A 40 4.67 -8.98 -4.79
N TYR A 41 4.37 -7.76 -4.33
CA TYR A 41 4.88 -7.32 -3.03
C TYR A 41 4.38 -8.25 -1.92
N HIS A 42 5.27 -8.57 -0.99
CA HIS A 42 4.94 -9.39 0.16
C HIS A 42 3.78 -8.75 0.97
N PRO A 43 2.70 -9.49 1.31
CA PRO A 43 1.54 -8.97 2.05
C PRO A 43 1.89 -8.27 3.37
N GLY A 44 2.96 -8.72 4.02
CA GLY A 44 3.51 -8.09 5.23
C GLY A 44 3.84 -6.60 5.06
N CYS A 45 4.22 -6.15 3.86
CA CYS A 45 4.46 -4.73 3.59
C CYS A 45 3.22 -3.88 3.82
N TYR A 46 2.06 -4.35 3.35
CA TYR A 46 0.78 -3.65 3.51
C TYR A 46 0.28 -3.68 4.95
N ARG A 47 0.51 -4.80 5.66
CA ARG A 47 0.22 -4.87 7.10
C ARG A 47 1.03 -3.85 7.90
N ILE A 48 2.33 -3.72 7.61
CA ILE A 48 3.20 -2.74 8.28
C ILE A 48 2.75 -1.31 7.96
N LEU A 49 2.46 -1.03 6.68
CA LEU A 49 1.91 0.27 6.27
C LEU A 49 0.60 0.59 7.00
N GLY A 50 -0.35 -0.34 7.04
CA GLY A 50 -1.62 -0.16 7.75
C GLY A 50 -1.43 0.07 9.25
N ALA A 51 -0.59 -0.74 9.90
CA ALA A 51 -0.27 -0.57 11.32
C ALA A 51 0.41 0.77 11.63
N TRP A 52 1.26 1.26 10.72
CA TRP A 52 1.86 2.59 10.83
C TRP A 52 0.83 3.71 10.76
N LEU A 53 -0.04 3.67 9.75
CA LEU A 53 -1.09 4.69 9.58
C LEU A 53 -2.03 4.71 10.80
N ALA A 54 -2.46 3.53 11.27
CA ALA A 54 -3.29 3.40 12.46
C ALA A 54 -2.58 3.93 13.72
N LEU A 55 -1.29 3.60 13.91
CA LEU A 55 -0.51 4.08 15.06
C LEU A 55 -0.49 5.61 15.14
N VAL A 56 -0.34 6.29 14.00
CA VAL A 56 -0.31 7.76 13.97
C VAL A 56 -1.69 8.34 14.24
N SER A 57 -2.73 7.83 13.57
CA SER A 57 -4.12 8.29 13.78
C SER A 57 -4.58 8.09 15.23
N ASP A 58 -4.21 6.98 15.87
CA ASP A 58 -4.56 6.69 17.27
C ASP A 58 -3.77 7.53 18.28
N ARG A 59 -2.63 8.11 17.87
CA ARG A 59 -1.68 8.77 18.78
C ARG A 59 -1.17 10.11 18.24
N LEU A 60 -2.07 10.93 17.69
CA LEU A 60 -1.74 12.26 17.19
C LEU A 60 -1.07 13.17 18.24
N GLU A 61 -1.36 12.96 19.52
CA GLU A 61 -0.75 13.73 20.60
C GLU A 61 0.66 13.27 20.99
N ALA A 62 1.10 12.09 20.53
CA ALA A 62 2.41 11.56 20.85
C ALA A 62 3.55 12.43 20.27
N SER A 63 4.70 12.35 20.92
CA SER A 63 5.95 12.92 20.43
C SER A 63 6.49 12.15 19.21
N ALA A 64 7.41 12.78 18.47
CA ALA A 64 8.06 12.13 17.34
C ALA A 64 8.86 10.90 17.79
N GLU A 65 9.49 10.97 18.97
CA GLU A 65 10.26 9.87 19.56
C GLU A 65 9.36 8.66 19.86
N GLU A 66 8.19 8.88 20.48
CA GLU A 66 7.25 7.81 20.80
C GLU A 66 6.71 7.13 19.54
N LEU A 67 6.37 7.89 18.50
CA LEU A 67 5.92 7.36 17.21
C LEU A 67 7.03 6.63 16.47
N LEU A 68 8.27 7.12 16.51
CA LEU A 68 9.43 6.41 15.94
C LEU A 68 9.69 5.09 16.66
N LYS A 69 9.59 5.08 17.99
CA LYS A 69 9.72 3.87 18.79
C LYS A 69 8.60 2.87 18.49
N GLY A 70 7.35 3.35 18.39
CA GLY A 70 6.21 2.53 17.99
C GLY A 70 6.37 1.96 16.58
N GLY A 71 6.81 2.77 15.62
CA GLY A 71 7.11 2.33 14.25
C GLY A 71 8.21 1.25 14.21
N ALA A 72 9.29 1.43 14.97
CA ALA A 72 10.36 0.43 15.08
C ALA A 72 9.87 -0.88 15.74
N ALA A 73 8.90 -0.80 16.66
CA ALA A 73 8.29 -1.97 17.27
C ALA A 73 7.34 -2.73 16.32
N ILE A 74 6.69 -2.03 15.38
CA ILE A 74 5.93 -2.66 14.28
C ILE A 74 6.88 -3.42 13.36
N ALA A 75 7.94 -2.75 12.90
CA ALA A 75 9.02 -3.34 12.12
C ALA A 75 10.29 -2.49 12.24
N PRO A 76 11.47 -3.07 12.52
CA PRO A 76 12.72 -2.31 12.58
C PRO A 76 13.00 -1.50 11.30
N GLN A 77 12.65 -2.06 10.13
CA GLN A 77 12.76 -1.43 8.82
C GLN A 77 11.88 -0.17 8.70
N LEU A 78 10.68 -0.16 9.29
CA LEU A 78 9.82 1.02 9.33
C LEU A 78 10.49 2.13 10.15
N GLY A 79 11.04 1.80 11.31
CA GLY A 79 11.80 2.76 12.12
C GLY A 79 12.97 3.38 11.36
N THR A 80 13.75 2.56 10.65
CA THR A 80 14.86 3.01 9.79
C THR A 80 14.37 3.92 8.67
N PHE A 81 13.30 3.53 7.96
CA PHE A 81 12.71 4.35 6.90
C PHE A 81 12.25 5.71 7.41
N LEU A 82 11.53 5.76 8.54
CA LEU A 82 11.02 7.01 9.11
C LEU A 82 12.14 7.98 9.51
N LYS A 83 13.25 7.46 10.06
CA LYS A 83 14.46 8.24 10.32
C LYS A 83 15.05 8.81 9.03
N GLN A 84 15.17 7.99 7.98
CA GLN A 84 15.65 8.44 6.65
C GLN A 84 14.72 9.49 6.01
N GLN A 85 13.41 9.44 6.29
CA GLN A 85 12.45 10.46 5.85
C GLN A 85 12.46 11.73 6.70
N GLY A 86 13.29 11.81 7.75
CA GLY A 86 13.39 12.98 8.63
C GLY A 86 12.17 13.20 9.50
N PHE A 87 11.44 12.13 9.87
CA PHE A 87 10.19 12.24 10.62
C PHE A 87 10.35 12.97 11.96
N GLU A 88 11.48 12.78 12.65
CA GLU A 88 11.82 13.46 13.90
C GLU A 88 11.72 14.99 13.81
N THR A 89 12.16 15.55 12.69
CA THR A 89 12.14 16.99 12.44
C THR A 89 10.80 17.47 11.88
N VAL A 90 10.11 16.62 11.11
CA VAL A 90 8.86 17.00 10.44
C VAL A 90 7.68 16.97 11.40
N TRP A 91 7.57 15.94 12.24
CA TRP A 91 6.40 15.74 13.09
C TRP A 91 6.11 16.92 14.02
N PRO A 92 7.09 17.51 14.74
CA PRO A 92 6.85 18.70 15.56
C PRO A 92 6.33 19.90 14.76
N LYS A 93 6.83 20.09 13.52
CA LYS A 93 6.38 21.17 12.64
C LYS A 93 4.94 20.96 12.18
N LEU A 94 4.54 19.71 11.90
CA LEU A 94 3.15 19.41 11.56
C LEU A 94 2.23 19.73 12.75
N LYS A 95 2.62 19.35 13.97
CA LYS A 95 1.87 19.67 15.20
C LYS A 95 1.73 21.17 15.42
N GLU A 96 2.83 21.92 15.29
CA GLU A 96 2.85 23.38 15.48
C GLU A 96 1.93 24.12 14.48
N ASN A 97 1.85 23.62 13.25
CA ASN A 97 1.06 24.26 12.19
C ASN A 97 -0.36 23.67 12.05
N ALA A 98 -0.79 22.79 12.96
CA ALA A 98 -2.11 22.18 12.93
C ALA A 98 -3.10 22.92 13.85
N PRO A 99 -4.24 23.40 13.33
CA PRO A 99 -5.22 24.13 14.15
C PRO A 99 -6.02 23.22 15.09
N ASN A 100 -6.09 21.91 14.82
CA ASN A 100 -6.81 20.91 15.59
C ASN A 100 -6.36 19.49 15.17
N PRO A 101 -6.75 18.42 15.89
CA PRO A 101 -6.35 17.04 15.59
C PRO A 101 -6.67 16.59 14.16
N ALA A 102 -7.85 16.92 13.63
CA ALA A 102 -8.22 16.57 12.25
C ALA A 102 -7.30 17.27 11.22
N GLY A 103 -6.90 18.51 11.50
CA GLY A 103 -5.93 19.25 10.69
C GLY A 103 -4.53 18.65 10.75
N LEU A 104 -4.13 18.09 11.90
CA LEU A 104 -2.86 17.38 12.07
C LEU A 104 -2.86 16.06 11.27
N GLU A 105 -3.92 15.27 11.38
CA GLU A 105 -4.08 14.03 10.62
C GLU A 105 -4.06 14.29 9.10
N ALA A 106 -4.77 15.33 8.64
CA ALA A 106 -4.73 15.72 7.24
C ALA A 106 -3.33 16.19 6.79
N GLN A 107 -2.59 16.89 7.64
CA GLN A 107 -1.19 17.26 7.37
C GLN A 107 -0.27 16.05 7.32
N PHE A 108 -0.47 15.09 8.22
CA PHE A 108 0.24 13.83 8.21
C PHE A 108 0.03 13.08 6.89
N HIS A 109 -1.21 12.92 6.43
CA HIS A 109 -1.48 12.24 5.15
C HIS A 109 -0.97 13.00 3.92
N ARG A 110 -0.88 14.34 3.98
CA ARG A 110 -0.21 15.11 2.93
C ARG A 110 1.30 14.88 2.92
N TRP A 111 1.92 14.78 4.09
CA TRP A 111 3.34 14.50 4.19
C TRP A 111 3.65 13.03 3.86
N PHE A 112 2.84 12.09 4.36
CA PHE A 112 2.91 10.65 4.13
C PHE A 112 1.92 10.23 3.05
N ASP A 113 2.17 10.72 1.84
CA ASP A 113 1.32 10.48 0.67
C ASP A 113 1.49 9.07 0.07
N GLY A 114 0.78 8.82 -1.03
CA GLY A 114 0.89 7.57 -1.78
C GLY A 114 2.31 7.31 -2.31
N PHE A 115 3.10 8.35 -2.58
CA PHE A 115 4.47 8.19 -3.02
C PHE A 115 5.40 7.75 -1.88
N LYS A 116 5.27 8.32 -0.68
CA LYS A 116 5.98 7.83 0.51
C LYS A 116 5.55 6.42 0.89
N SER A 117 4.27 6.11 0.75
CA SER A 117 3.76 4.75 0.95
C SER A 117 4.45 3.75 0.01
N LEU A 118 4.58 4.09 -1.27
CA LEU A 118 5.30 3.26 -2.24
C LEU A 118 6.80 3.14 -1.91
N LYS A 119 7.45 4.23 -1.49
CA LYS A 119 8.85 4.21 -1.03
C LYS A 119 9.04 3.31 0.19
N LEU A 120 8.11 3.32 1.15
CA LEU A 120 8.14 2.42 2.29
C LEU A 120 8.03 0.97 1.82
N ILE A 121 7.08 0.66 0.93
CA ILE A 121 6.92 -0.70 0.38
C ILE A 121 8.21 -1.17 -0.32
N HIS A 122 8.88 -0.31 -1.09
CA HIS A 122 10.19 -0.63 -1.70
C HIS A 122 11.28 -0.82 -0.65
N HIS A 123 11.33 0.03 0.37
CA HIS A 123 12.28 -0.12 1.47
C HIS A 123 12.09 -1.47 2.18
N LEU A 124 10.85 -1.85 2.50
CA LEU A 124 10.52 -3.13 3.11
C LEU A 124 10.90 -4.31 2.19
N ARG A 125 10.60 -4.19 0.89
CA ARG A 125 10.99 -5.19 -0.12
C ARG A 125 12.49 -5.48 -0.07
N ASP A 126 13.29 -4.43 -0.04
CA ASP A 126 14.74 -4.53 -0.09
C ASP A 126 15.37 -4.96 1.26
N HIS A 127 14.58 -4.99 2.35
CA HIS A 127 15.09 -5.20 3.72
C HIS A 127 14.30 -6.26 4.51
N GLY A 128 13.85 -7.34 3.87
CA GLY A 128 13.30 -8.52 4.57
C GLY A 128 11.90 -8.94 4.15
N PHE A 129 11.30 -8.25 3.20
CA PHE A 129 9.99 -8.61 2.64
C PHE A 129 10.08 -8.80 1.11
N PRO A 130 10.91 -9.74 0.62
CA PRO A 130 11.16 -9.91 -0.81
C PRO A 130 9.86 -10.20 -1.58
N PRO A 131 9.79 -9.86 -2.87
CA PRO A 131 8.66 -10.24 -3.71
C PRO A 131 8.41 -11.74 -3.62
N MET A 132 7.14 -12.13 -3.67
CA MET A 132 6.73 -13.52 -3.54
C MET A 132 5.71 -13.87 -4.62
N VAL A 133 5.60 -15.15 -4.95
CA VAL A 133 4.65 -15.58 -5.97
C VAL A 133 3.21 -15.29 -5.55
N ILE A 134 2.37 -14.90 -6.51
CA ILE A 134 1.02 -14.39 -6.27
C ILE A 134 0.15 -15.41 -5.52
N GLU A 135 0.30 -16.69 -5.81
CA GLU A 135 -0.40 -17.80 -5.20
C GLU A 135 -0.14 -17.85 -3.68
N GLU A 136 1.13 -17.77 -3.30
CA GLU A 136 1.55 -17.75 -1.90
C GLU A 136 1.12 -16.45 -1.21
N ALA A 137 1.19 -15.31 -1.90
CA ALA A 137 0.76 -14.02 -1.35
C ALA A 137 -0.74 -14.03 -1.02
N VAL A 138 -1.54 -14.56 -1.94
CA VAL A 138 -2.99 -14.72 -1.80
C VAL A 138 -3.31 -15.70 -0.67
N ALA A 139 -2.64 -16.85 -0.62
CA ALA A 139 -2.77 -17.82 0.48
C ALA A 139 -2.52 -17.20 1.87
N ARG A 140 -1.53 -16.30 1.99
CA ARG A 140 -1.22 -15.59 3.24
C ARG A 140 -2.22 -14.49 3.62
N LEU A 141 -2.98 -13.97 2.66
CA LEU A 141 -3.96 -12.92 2.89
C LEU A 141 -5.31 -13.47 3.39
N PHE A 142 -5.76 -14.66 2.97
CA PHE A 142 -7.10 -15.15 3.34
C PHE A 142 -7.42 -15.18 4.82
N PRO A 143 -6.53 -15.65 5.72
CA PRO A 143 -6.86 -15.70 7.14
C PRO A 143 -7.15 -14.30 7.70
N SER A 144 -6.58 -13.26 7.08
CA SER A 144 -6.77 -11.87 7.49
C SER A 144 -7.99 -11.18 6.87
N VAL A 145 -8.67 -11.77 5.87
CA VAL A 145 -9.80 -11.14 5.15
C VAL A 145 -11.16 -11.58 5.71
N GLY A 146 -11.22 -12.38 6.78
CA GLY A 146 -12.49 -12.80 7.40
C GLY A 146 -13.34 -13.72 6.52
N THR A 147 -12.82 -14.11 5.35
CA THR A 147 -13.39 -15.16 4.52
C THR A 147 -12.93 -16.48 5.12
N GLY A 148 -13.84 -17.28 5.70
CA GLY A 148 -13.56 -18.60 6.29
C GLY A 148 -13.13 -19.65 5.28
N VAL A 149 -12.15 -19.32 4.45
CA VAL A 149 -11.62 -20.09 3.34
C VAL A 149 -10.32 -20.73 3.83
N ASP A 150 -10.35 -22.05 3.97
CA ASP A 150 -9.19 -22.84 4.38
C ASP A 150 -8.05 -22.72 3.37
N SER A 151 -6.80 -22.74 3.85
CA SER A 151 -5.56 -22.60 3.06
C SER A 151 -5.29 -23.73 2.06
N SER A 152 -6.26 -24.62 1.83
CA SER A 152 -6.23 -25.71 0.86
C SER A 152 -6.87 -25.36 -0.49
N VAL A 153 -7.12 -24.06 -0.78
CA VAL A 153 -7.77 -23.67 -2.03
C VAL A 153 -6.88 -23.98 -3.23
N ASP A 154 -7.35 -24.94 -4.02
CA ASP A 154 -6.86 -25.26 -5.34
C ASP A 154 -6.88 -24.02 -6.26
N LEU A 155 -5.76 -23.75 -6.92
CA LEU A 155 -5.53 -22.53 -7.71
C LEU A 155 -6.50 -22.39 -8.90
N ASP A 156 -7.14 -23.48 -9.31
CA ASP A 156 -8.23 -23.50 -10.28
C ASP A 156 -9.47 -22.68 -9.85
N ARG A 157 -9.52 -22.25 -8.58
CA ARG A 157 -10.60 -21.41 -8.04
C ARG A 157 -10.26 -19.93 -7.97
N LEU A 158 -9.15 -19.46 -8.55
CA LEU A 158 -8.79 -18.03 -8.53
C LEU A 158 -9.93 -17.11 -9.01
N SER A 159 -10.77 -17.57 -9.95
CA SER A 159 -11.97 -16.82 -10.38
C SER A 159 -13.02 -16.71 -9.27
N CYS A 160 -13.42 -17.83 -8.66
CA CYS A 160 -14.33 -17.89 -7.52
C CYS A 160 -13.81 -17.05 -6.34
N LEU A 161 -12.49 -17.02 -6.21
CA LEU A 161 -11.77 -16.27 -5.19
C LEU A 161 -11.82 -14.76 -5.41
N LEU A 162 -11.56 -14.32 -6.64
CA LEU A 162 -11.70 -12.92 -7.03
C LEU A 162 -13.15 -12.46 -6.89
N ASP A 163 -14.12 -13.33 -7.18
CA ASP A 163 -15.53 -13.04 -7.00
C ASP A 163 -15.92 -12.94 -5.52
N LEU A 164 -15.37 -13.79 -4.64
CA LEU A 164 -15.55 -13.67 -3.19
C LEU A 164 -14.96 -12.36 -2.65
N LEU A 165 -13.72 -12.03 -3.03
CA LEU A 165 -13.07 -10.76 -2.67
C LEU A 165 -13.83 -9.54 -3.21
N ARG A 166 -14.38 -9.62 -4.42
CA ARG A 166 -15.23 -8.56 -4.98
C ARG A 166 -16.53 -8.39 -4.21
N VAL A 167 -17.06 -9.43 -3.57
CA VAL A 167 -18.27 -9.34 -2.75
C VAL A 167 -17.94 -8.76 -1.37
N THR A 168 -16.84 -9.20 -0.74
CA THR A 168 -16.45 -8.71 0.59
C THR A 168 -15.85 -7.30 0.56
N CYS A 169 -15.09 -6.93 -0.46
CA CYS A 169 -14.49 -5.59 -0.58
C CYS A 169 -15.46 -4.52 -1.12
N ARG A 170 -16.70 -4.86 -1.51
CA ARG A 170 -17.75 -3.89 -1.89
C ARG A 170 -18.25 -3.03 -0.73
N GLY A 171 -17.84 -3.31 0.52
CA GLY A 171 -18.14 -2.48 1.69
C GLY A 171 -17.09 -1.40 1.96
N TRP A 172 -16.10 -1.21 1.09
CA TRP A 172 -15.03 -0.21 1.22
C TRP A 172 -15.25 1.00 0.28
N ASP A 173 -16.51 1.45 0.18
CA ASP A 173 -16.87 2.73 -0.46
C ASP A 173 -16.92 3.86 0.59
#